data_AF-A0A847GJR4-F1
#
_entry.id   AF-A0A847GJR4-F1
#
_cell.length_a   1.000
_cell.length_b   1.000
_cell.length_c   1.000
_cell.angle_alpha   90.00
_cell.angle_beta   90.00
_cell.angle_gamma   90.00
#
_symmetry.space_group_name_H-M   'P 1'
#
loop_
_entity.id
_entity.type
_entity.pdbx_description
1 polymer ?
#
loop_
_entity_poly.entity_id
_entity_poly.type
_entity_poly.pdbx_seq_one_letter_code
_entity_poly.pdbx_strand_id
1 'polypeptide(L)' 'SALESEPELLCDFGIYGNRATGLLELDEQCRTTRFTFDFSPEALRLAEERWKRLALYAIPYENLLDPGTRCS' A
#
# COMPACT_ATOMS: atom_id res chain seq x y z
N SER A 1 -4.14 6.39 -16.99
CA SER A 1 -4.42 7.24 -15.81
C SER A 1 -3.10 7.74 -15.21
N ALA A 2 -3.08 8.77 -14.36
CA ALA A 2 -1.82 9.31 -13.79
C ALA A 2 -1.02 8.29 -12.94
N LEU A 3 -1.63 7.17 -12.54
CA LEU A 3 -0.98 6.08 -11.82
C LEU A 3 -0.20 5.13 -12.74
N GLU A 4 -0.49 5.10 -14.05
CA GLU A 4 0.26 4.25 -15.01
C GLU A 4 1.72 4.69 -15.16
N SER A 5 2.02 5.95 -14.87
CA SER A 5 3.40 6.47 -14.85
C SER A 5 4.14 6.20 -13.53
N GLU A 6 3.47 5.60 -12.53
CA GLU A 6 3.99 5.41 -11.16
C GLU A 6 3.86 3.93 -10.75
N PRO A 7 4.56 2.99 -11.41
CA PRO A 7 4.39 1.56 -11.20
C PRO A 7 4.68 1.09 -9.77
N GLU A 8 5.55 1.79 -9.04
CA GLU A 8 5.84 1.53 -7.63
C GLU A 8 4.68 1.83 -6.69
N LEU A 9 3.63 2.49 -7.16
CA LEU A 9 2.40 2.76 -6.40
C LEU A 9 1.31 1.70 -6.64
N LEU A 10 1.50 0.82 -7.63
CA LEU A 10 0.54 -0.21 -8.04
C LEU A 10 0.93 -1.63 -7.61
N CYS A 11 2.00 -1.79 -6.84
CA CYS A 11 2.42 -3.10 -6.37
C CYS A 11 1.62 -3.57 -5.14
N ASP A 12 1.43 -4.89 -5.03
CA ASP A 12 0.85 -5.53 -3.86
C ASP A 12 1.85 -5.46 -2.69
N PHE A 13 1.79 -4.32 -2.00
CA PHE A 13 2.74 -3.90 -0.97
C PHE A 13 2.01 -3.56 0.33
N GLY A 14 2.53 -4.05 1.45
CA GLY A 14 1.98 -3.83 2.79
C GLY A 14 2.96 -3.14 3.72
N ILE A 15 2.45 -2.20 4.53
CA ILE A 15 3.20 -1.60 5.64
C ILE A 15 2.70 -2.21 6.95
N TYR A 16 3.58 -2.92 7.66
CA TYR A 16 3.25 -3.62 8.90
C TYR A 16 3.66 -2.78 10.10
N GLY A 17 2.92 -1.69 10.31
CA GLY A 17 3.22 -0.68 11.31
C GLY A 17 4.61 -0.08 11.10
N ASN A 18 5.40 -0.01 12.17
CA ASN A 18 6.79 0.47 12.13
C ASN A 18 7.82 -0.67 12.14
N ARG A 19 7.42 -1.90 11.80
CA ARG A 19 8.26 -3.10 11.96
C ARG A 19 8.82 -3.63 10.65
N ALA A 20 8.00 -3.63 9.61
CA ALA A 20 8.39 -4.18 8.33
C ALA A 20 7.54 -3.60 7.20
N THR A 21 8.08 -3.73 6.01
CA THR A 21 7.31 -3.69 4.77
C THR A 21 7.20 -5.10 4.21
N GLY A 22 6.17 -5.36 3.41
CA GLY A 22 5.95 -6.66 2.80
C GLY A 22 5.58 -6.53 1.33
N LEU A 23 6.11 -7.43 0.52
CA LEU A 23 5.74 -7.61 -0.88
C LEU A 23 5.07 -8.97 -1.05
N LEU A 24 3.93 -8.97 -1.74
CA LEU A 24 3.20 -10.16 -2.13
C LEU A 24 3.40 -10.39 -3.63
N GLU A 25 3.92 -11.56 -3.98
CA GLU A 25 4.00 -12.03 -5.37
C GLU A 25 2.83 -12.98 -5.65
N LEU A 26 2.11 -12.74 -6.75
CA LEU A 26 1.00 -13.56 -7.21
C LEU A 26 1.37 -14.29 -8.51
N ASP A 27 0.78 -15.46 -8.75
CA ASP A 27 0.80 -16.11 -10.06
C ASP A 27 -0.25 -15.52 -11.02
N GLU A 28 -0.28 -16.03 -12.25
CA GLU A 28 -1.25 -15.64 -13.28
C GLU A 28 -2.72 -15.93 -12.90
N GLN A 29 -2.95 -16.77 -11.88
CA GLN A 29 -4.26 -17.11 -11.34
C GLN A 29 -4.56 -16.35 -10.03
N CYS A 30 -3.81 -15.28 -9.75
CA CYS A 30 -3.93 -14.44 -8.55
C CYS A 30 -3.72 -15.20 -7.23
N ARG A 31 -2.95 -16.29 -7.24
CA ARG A 31 -2.60 -17.03 -6.02
C ARG A 31 -1.27 -16.55 -5.50
N THR A 32 -1.18 -16.41 -4.19
CA THR A 32 0.08 -16.13 -3.50
C THR A 32 1.14 -17.17 -3.84
N THR A 33 2.27 -16.72 -4.38
CA THR A 33 3.46 -17.56 -4.59
C THR A 33 4.55 -17.26 -3.58
N ARG A 34 4.67 -16.01 -3.13
CA ARG A 34 5.67 -15.59 -2.13
C ARG A 34 5.20 -14.38 -1.33
N PHE A 35 5.59 -14.38 -0.06
CA PHE A 35 5.64 -13.19 0.76
C PHE A 35 7.09 -12.89 1.15
N THR A 36 7.52 -11.65 0.94
CA THR A 36 8.84 -11.17 1.34
C THR A 36 8.67 -10.01 2.32
N PHE A 37 9.34 -10.08 3.47
CA PHE A 37 9.38 -9.00 4.44
C PHE A 37 10.74 -8.30 4.42
N ASP A 38 10.72 -6.98 4.46
CA ASP A 38 11.89 -6.15 4.70
C ASP A 38 11.71 -5.40 6.03
N PHE A 39 12.56 -5.72 6.98
CA PHE A 39 12.58 -5.16 8.35
C PHE A 39 13.52 -3.96 8.47
N SER A 40 14.10 -3.48 7.37
CA SER A 40 15.01 -2.35 7.40
C SER A 40 14.28 -1.03 7.67
N PRO A 41 14.87 -0.11 8.46
CA PRO A 41 14.33 1.23 8.64
C PRO A 41 14.18 2.01 7.32
N GLU A 42 15.06 1.75 6.36
CA GLU A 42 15.03 2.42 5.07
C GLU A 42 13.82 2.00 4.24
N ALA A 43 13.47 0.71 4.23
CA ALA A 43 12.26 0.23 3.56
C ALA A 43 11.00 0.89 4.15
N LEU A 44 10.92 1.02 5.48
CA LEU A 44 9.82 1.73 6.15
C LEU A 44 9.74 3.20 5.75
N ARG A 45 10.88 3.91 5.72
CA ARG A 45 10.93 5.32 5.30
C ARG A 45 10.45 5.49 3.86
N LEU A 46 10.93 4.67 2.93
CA LEU A 46 10.54 4.72 1.53
C LEU A 46 9.05 4.40 1.34
N ALA A 47 8.53 3.45 2.10
CA ALA A 47 7.12 3.10 2.11
C ALA A 47 6.24 4.29 2.51
N GLU A 48 6.59 4.99 3.59
CA GLU A 48 5.87 6.18 4.03
C GLU A 48 5.91 7.31 3.00
N GLU A 49 7.04 7.53 2.33
CA GLU A 49 7.18 8.53 1.27
C GLU A 49 6.27 8.21 0.07
N ARG A 50 6.24 6.96 -0.37
CA ARG A 50 5.32 6.49 -1.42
C ARG A 50 3.86 6.65 -1.01
N TRP A 51 3.52 6.29 0.22
CA TRP A 51 2.17 6.45 0.76
C TRP A 51 1.71 7.91 0.76
N LYS A 52 2.57 8.84 1.19
CA LYS A 52 2.30 10.29 1.13
C LYS A 52 2.09 10.78 -0.30
N ARG A 53 2.85 10.25 -1.27
CA ARG A 53 2.69 10.60 -2.69
C ARG A 53 1.39 10.05 -3.28
N LEU A 54 0.99 8.83 -2.91
CA LEU A 54 -0.27 8.22 -3.35
C LEU A 54 -1.49 9.04 -2.93
N ALA A 55 -1.44 9.72 -1.77
CA ALA A 55 -2.51 10.60 -1.31
C ALA A 55 -2.82 11.77 -2.25
N LEU A 56 -1.94 12.09 -3.22
CA LEU A 56 -2.21 13.08 -4.27
C LEU A 56 -3.18 12.55 -5.34
N TYR A 57 -3.28 11.23 -5.48
CA TYR A 57 -4.04 10.56 -6.52
C TYR A 57 -5.25 9.78 -5.98
N ALA A 58 -5.33 9.61 -4.66
CA ALA A 58 -6.34 8.80 -3.99
C ALA A 58 -7.14 9.62 -2.97
N ILE A 59 -8.37 9.18 -2.72
CA ILE A 59 -9.20 9.71 -1.64
C ILE A 59 -9.17 8.69 -0.49
N PRO A 60 -8.86 9.11 0.75
CA PRO A 60 -8.95 8.24 1.92
C PRO A 60 -10.33 7.57 1.99
N TYR A 61 -10.38 6.27 2.24
CA TYR A 61 -11.63 5.52 2.29
C TYR A 61 -12.63 6.09 3.32
N GLU A 62 -12.13 6.62 4.43
CA GLU A 62 -12.95 7.32 5.45
C GLU A 62 -13.76 8.50 4.91
N ASN A 63 -13.27 9.16 3.85
CA ASN A 63 -13.99 10.26 3.20
C ASN A 63 -15.09 9.76 2.26
N LEU A 64 -15.06 8.48 1.90
CA LEU A 64 -16.11 7.80 1.15
C LEU A 64 -17.17 7.18 2.07
N LEU A 65 -16.90 7.09 3.38
CA LEU A 65 -17.87 6.60 4.35
C LEU A 65 -18.90 7.69 4.66
N ASP A 66 -20.17 7.31 4.54
CA ASP A 66 -21.27 8.12 5.03
C ASP A 66 -21.09 8.43 6.53
N PRO A 67 -21.56 9.59 7.01
CA PRO A 67 -21.46 9.96 8.42
C PRO A 67 -22.03 8.92 9.39
N GLY A 68 -23.01 8.11 8.94
CA GLY A 68 -23.65 7.06 9.73
C GLY A 68 -22.83 5.77 9.91
N THR A 69 -21.75 5.58 9.14
CA THR A 69 -20.87 4.39 9.20
C THR A 69 -19.58 4.63 9.99
N ARG A 70 -19.36 5.83 10.54
CA ARG A 70 -18.14 6.21 11.28
C ARG A 70 -18.10 5.71 12.73
N CYS A 71 -19.09 4.93 13.16
CA CYS A 71 -19.16 4.38 14.51
C CYS A 71 -19.30 2.85 14.49
N SER A 72 -18.19 2.17 14.76
CA SER A 72 -18.14 0.88 15.47
C SER A 72 -16.77 0.70 16.09
#